data_AF-A0A1V5Q842-F1
#
_entry.id   AF-A0A1V5Q842-F1
#
_cell.length_a   1.000
_cell.length_b   1.000
_cell.length_c   1.000
_cell.angle_alpha   90.00
_cell.angle_beta   90.00
_cell.angle_gamma   90.00
#
_symmetry.space_group_name_H-M   'P 1'
#
loop_
_entity.id
_entity.type
_entity.pdbx_description
1 polymer ?
#
loop_
_entity_poly.entity_id
_entity_poly.type
_entity_poly.pdbx_seq_one_letter_code
_entity_poly.pdbx_strand_id
1 'polypeptide(L)'
;MAFETMRSVLDYAKKFHQDLAAFYAGLEDRTGQEKMRILLNYMSRHEEHLMECLKQYEADATESILNVWFKYTPDMPQCRCFEKIKFSPDMTVDEIVDAARTIDRCFVDLYRQMAEKAPTPETKDLFKKLLEMEQREEVLCLSNALSFIEQD
;
A
#
# COMPACT_ATOMS: atom_id res chain seq x y z
N MET A 1 0.84 -9.85 -16.25
CA MET A 1 2.20 -10.31 -15.88
C MET A 1 2.05 -11.33 -14.75
N ALA A 2 2.80 -12.42 -14.74
CA ALA A 2 2.79 -13.37 -13.61
C ALA A 2 3.79 -12.87 -12.56
N PHE A 3 3.40 -12.88 -11.28
CA PHE A 3 4.33 -12.64 -10.18
C PHE A 3 5.11 -13.92 -9.93
N GLU A 4 6.32 -14.00 -10.48
CA GLU A 4 7.10 -15.25 -10.52
C GLU A 4 8.03 -15.41 -9.29
N THR A 5 8.49 -14.31 -8.72
CA THR A 5 9.44 -14.30 -7.59
C THR A 5 9.04 -13.34 -6.49
N MET A 6 9.59 -13.55 -5.29
CA MET A 6 9.52 -12.59 -4.17
C MET A 6 9.96 -11.19 -4.59
N ARG A 7 11.05 -11.07 -5.35
CA ARG A 7 11.52 -9.80 -5.90
C ARG A 7 10.45 -9.12 -6.76
N SER A 8 9.79 -9.86 -7.66
CA SER A 8 8.74 -9.27 -8.53
C SER A 8 7.56 -8.72 -7.73
N VAL A 9 7.18 -9.38 -6.62
CA VAL A 9 6.12 -8.87 -5.74
C VAL A 9 6.57 -7.63 -4.99
N LEU A 10 7.79 -7.63 -4.44
CA LEU A 10 8.38 -6.46 -3.77
C LEU A 10 8.52 -5.27 -4.73
N ASP A 11 8.99 -5.49 -5.95
CA ASP A 11 9.12 -4.46 -6.99
C ASP A 11 7.78 -3.84 -7.34
N TYR A 12 6.75 -4.67 -7.49
CA TYR A 12 5.41 -4.19 -7.78
C TYR A 12 4.81 -3.41 -6.60
N ALA A 13 4.94 -3.92 -5.37
CA ALA A 13 4.45 -3.23 -4.17
C ALA A 13 5.16 -1.87 -3.99
N LYS A 14 6.50 -1.82 -4.10
CA LYS A 14 7.27 -0.56 -4.06
C LYS A 14 6.81 0.43 -5.11
N LYS A 15 6.66 -0.04 -6.36
CA LYS A 15 6.22 0.82 -7.46
C LYS A 15 4.81 1.36 -7.23
N PHE A 16 3.92 0.53 -6.70
CA PHE A 16 2.57 0.95 -6.39
C PHE A 16 2.54 2.01 -5.29
N HIS A 17 3.21 1.78 -4.15
CA HIS A 17 3.33 2.78 -3.08
C HIS A 17 3.95 4.09 -3.59
N GLN A 18 4.97 4.02 -4.45
CA GLN A 18 5.56 5.21 -5.07
C GLN A 18 4.58 5.97 -5.96
N ASP A 19 3.87 5.26 -6.84
CA ASP A 19 2.90 5.85 -7.75
C ASP A 19 1.72 6.46 -6.95
N LEU A 20 1.35 5.85 -5.82
CA LEU A 20 0.28 6.32 -4.92
C LEU A 20 0.68 7.54 -4.09
N ALA A 21 1.90 7.56 -3.55
CA ALA A 21 2.46 8.73 -2.88
C ALA A 21 2.45 9.95 -3.83
N ALA A 22 2.94 9.75 -5.06
CA ALA A 22 2.95 10.80 -6.08
C ALA A 22 1.54 11.26 -6.45
N PHE A 23 0.56 10.36 -6.46
CA PHE A 23 -0.84 10.73 -6.68
C PHE A 23 -1.38 11.62 -5.57
N TYR A 24 -1.19 11.25 -4.30
CA TYR A 24 -1.65 12.06 -3.16
C TYR A 24 -0.97 13.43 -3.10
N ALA A 25 0.35 13.49 -3.32
CA ALA A 25 1.08 14.76 -3.43
C ALA A 25 0.55 15.64 -4.57
N GLY A 26 0.24 15.05 -5.73
CA GLY A 26 -0.33 15.79 -6.87
C GLY A 26 -1.73 16.33 -6.63
N LEU A 27 -2.53 15.71 -5.74
CA LEU A 27 -3.82 16.22 -5.29
C LEU A 27 -3.65 17.34 -4.25
N GLU A 28 -2.63 17.25 -3.39
CA GLU A 28 -2.30 18.27 -2.38
C GLU A 28 -2.12 19.64 -3.04
N ASP A 29 -1.40 19.69 -4.16
CA ASP A 29 -1.14 20.92 -4.93
C ASP A 29 -2.39 21.55 -5.56
N ARG A 30 -3.50 20.80 -5.66
CA ARG A 30 -4.72 21.19 -6.38
C ARG A 30 -5.90 21.47 -5.47
N THR A 31 -5.85 21.02 -4.22
CA THR A 31 -6.94 21.24 -3.27
C THR A 31 -6.88 22.63 -2.63
N GLY A 32 -8.01 23.33 -2.61
CA GLY A 32 -8.16 24.60 -1.88
C GLY A 32 -8.51 24.41 -0.40
N GLN A 33 -8.79 23.18 0.03
CA GLN A 33 -9.21 22.88 1.40
C GLN A 33 -8.00 22.49 2.26
N GLU A 34 -7.68 23.30 3.26
CA GLU A 34 -6.55 23.06 4.17
C GLU A 34 -6.63 21.71 4.89
N LYS A 35 -7.83 21.32 5.28
CA LYS A 35 -8.14 20.02 5.90
C LYS A 35 -7.77 18.84 4.98
N MET A 36 -8.16 18.91 3.70
CA MET A 36 -7.82 17.92 2.68
C MET A 36 -6.31 17.89 2.42
N ARG A 37 -5.66 19.06 2.39
CA ARG A 37 -4.21 19.16 2.21
C ARG A 37 -3.46 18.38 3.30
N ILE A 38 -3.88 18.50 4.56
CA ILE A 38 -3.28 17.77 5.69
C ILE A 38 -3.46 16.26 5.52
N LEU A 39 -4.66 15.81 5.12
CA LEU A 39 -4.94 14.39 4.88
C LEU A 39 -4.05 13.83 3.76
N LEU A 40 -4.03 14.48 2.60
CA LEU A 40 -3.26 14.05 1.43
C LEU A 40 -1.75 14.02 1.72
N ASN A 41 -1.24 15.01 2.44
CA ASN A 41 0.16 15.03 2.87
C ASN A 41 0.50 13.85 3.78
N TYR A 42 -0.39 13.57 4.75
CA TYR A 42 -0.24 12.44 5.66
C TYR A 42 -0.21 11.11 4.89
N MET A 43 -1.17 10.91 3.99
CA MET A 43 -1.25 9.71 3.15
C MET A 43 -0.02 9.56 2.26
N SER A 44 0.41 10.62 1.56
CA SER A 44 1.62 10.60 0.74
C SER A 44 2.84 10.12 1.55
N ARG A 45 3.02 10.64 2.76
CA ARG A 45 4.14 10.27 3.64
C ARG A 45 4.03 8.84 4.17
N HIS A 46 2.82 8.35 4.39
CA HIS A 46 2.59 6.97 4.78
C HIS A 46 3.07 6.00 3.68
N GLU A 47 2.65 6.25 2.44
CA GLU A 47 3.04 5.46 1.28
C GLU A 47 4.56 5.48 1.03
N GLU A 48 5.20 6.65 1.18
CA GLU A 48 6.66 6.77 1.14
C GLU A 48 7.33 5.90 2.22
N HIS A 49 6.81 5.91 3.44
CA HIS A 49 7.36 5.11 4.53
C HIS A 49 7.27 3.61 4.28
N LEU A 50 6.16 3.13 3.72
CA LEU A 50 5.99 1.72 3.32
C LEU A 50 6.96 1.34 2.21
N MET A 51 7.10 2.18 1.18
CA MET A 51 8.09 2.00 0.11
C MET A 51 9.52 1.92 0.68
N GLU A 52 9.90 2.81 1.59
CA GLU A 52 11.23 2.79 2.22
C GLU A 52 11.47 1.51 3.05
N CYS A 53 10.46 1.03 3.78
CA CYS A 53 10.54 -0.23 4.52
C CYS A 53 10.78 -1.42 3.58
N LEU A 54 10.09 -1.45 2.43
CA LEU A 54 10.28 -2.48 1.41
C LEU A 54 11.68 -2.42 0.77
N LYS A 55 12.19 -1.22 0.47
CA LYS A 55 13.57 -1.03 -0.04
C LYS A 55 14.61 -1.50 0.95
N GLN A 56 14.45 -1.15 2.22
CA GLN A 56 15.39 -1.54 3.27
C GLN A 56 15.44 -3.07 3.40
N TYR A 57 14.27 -3.73 3.39
CA TYR A 57 14.22 -5.18 3.39
C TYR A 57 14.93 -5.80 2.19
N GLU A 58 14.69 -5.30 0.97
CA GLU A 58 15.34 -5.85 -0.21
C GLU A 58 16.87 -5.70 -0.15
N ALA A 59 17.37 -4.59 0.43
CA ALA A 59 18.80 -4.38 0.64
C ALA A 59 19.41 -5.33 1.68
N ASP A 60 18.65 -5.67 2.72
CA ASP A 60 19.07 -6.58 3.80
C ASP A 60 18.84 -8.07 3.46
N ALA A 61 17.95 -8.36 2.51
CA ALA A 61 17.60 -9.72 2.11
C ALA A 61 18.69 -10.37 1.26
N THR A 62 18.90 -11.67 1.48
CA THR A 62 19.82 -12.43 0.63
C THR A 62 19.21 -12.69 -0.75
N GLU A 63 20.05 -12.71 -1.79
CA GLU A 63 19.64 -13.09 -3.16
C GLU A 63 18.91 -14.43 -3.22
N SER A 64 19.24 -15.36 -2.33
CA SER A 64 18.57 -16.65 -2.21
C SER A 64 17.08 -16.51 -1.88
N ILE A 65 16.68 -15.51 -1.09
CA ILE A 65 15.30 -15.26 -0.66
C ILE A 65 14.53 -14.50 -1.73
N LEU A 66 15.17 -13.49 -2.34
CA LEU A 66 14.56 -12.65 -3.38
C LEU A 66 14.23 -13.45 -4.64
N ASN A 67 15.05 -14.46 -4.96
CA ASN A 67 14.84 -15.35 -6.09
C ASN A 67 13.96 -16.58 -5.76
N VAL A 68 13.34 -16.64 -4.57
CA VAL A 68 12.39 -17.72 -4.26
C VAL A 68 11.17 -17.58 -5.16
N TRP A 69 10.90 -18.64 -5.91
CA TRP A 69 9.70 -18.80 -6.71
C TRP A 69 8.52 -19.17 -5.81
N PHE A 70 7.40 -18.46 -5.95
CA PHE A 70 6.16 -18.89 -5.33
C PHE A 70 5.67 -20.15 -6.05
N LYS A 71 5.98 -21.31 -5.48
CA LYS A 71 5.70 -22.65 -6.05
C LYS A 71 4.21 -22.92 -6.35
N TYR A 72 3.32 -22.03 -5.94
CA TYR A 72 1.88 -22.06 -6.22
C TYR A 72 1.41 -20.69 -6.67
N THR A 73 1.42 -20.47 -7.98
CA THR A 73 0.78 -19.35 -8.67
C THR A 73 -0.52 -19.81 -9.36
N PRO A 74 -1.59 -20.21 -8.65
CA PRO A 74 -2.91 -19.95 -9.20
C PRO A 74 -3.15 -18.45 -8.99
N ASP A 75 -2.96 -17.68 -10.06
CA ASP A 75 -3.43 -16.31 -10.28
C ASP A 75 -3.77 -15.57 -8.97
N MET A 76 -2.79 -14.91 -8.31
CA MET A 76 -3.03 -14.22 -7.03
C MET A 76 -3.88 -12.96 -7.28
N PRO A 77 -5.22 -12.99 -7.11
CA PRO A 77 -6.06 -11.83 -7.42
C PRO A 77 -5.73 -10.63 -6.54
N GLN A 78 -5.25 -10.87 -5.31
CA GLN A 78 -4.78 -9.84 -4.40
C GLN A 78 -3.60 -9.03 -4.94
N CYS A 79 -2.74 -9.64 -5.78
CA CYS A 79 -1.66 -8.88 -6.41
C CYS A 79 -2.15 -8.00 -7.56
N ARG A 80 -3.42 -8.16 -7.99
CA ARG A 80 -4.06 -7.41 -9.06
C ARG A 80 -5.25 -6.57 -8.57
N CYS A 81 -5.54 -6.58 -7.28
CA CYS A 81 -6.72 -5.92 -6.76
C CYS A 81 -6.65 -4.39 -6.96
N PHE A 82 -5.43 -3.87 -7.15
CA PHE A 82 -5.13 -2.50 -7.54
C PHE A 82 -5.51 -2.14 -8.99
N GLU A 83 -5.60 -3.10 -9.91
CA GLU A 83 -5.87 -2.84 -11.35
C GLU A 83 -7.25 -2.21 -11.58
N LYS A 84 -8.16 -2.33 -10.61
CA LYS A 84 -9.52 -1.78 -10.68
C LYS A 84 -9.61 -0.35 -10.18
N ILE A 85 -8.56 0.16 -9.55
CA ILE A 85 -8.55 1.46 -8.89
C ILE A 85 -8.19 2.51 -9.92
N LYS A 86 -9.10 3.47 -10.13
CA LYS A 86 -8.92 4.57 -11.07
C LYS A 86 -8.79 5.86 -10.30
N PHE A 87 -7.64 6.49 -10.48
CA PHE A 87 -7.35 7.79 -9.92
C PHE A 87 -7.77 8.89 -10.90
N SER A 88 -8.54 9.85 -10.40
CA SER A 88 -8.91 11.06 -11.14
C SER A 88 -8.61 12.29 -10.29
N PRO A 89 -8.09 13.39 -10.88
CA PRO A 89 -7.89 14.64 -10.17
C PRO A 89 -9.19 15.31 -9.69
N ASP A 90 -10.34 14.87 -10.21
CA ASP A 90 -11.66 15.44 -9.89
C ASP A 90 -12.39 14.66 -8.78
N MET A 91 -11.73 13.71 -8.11
CA MET A 91 -12.35 12.91 -7.05
C MET A 91 -12.70 13.76 -5.82
N THR A 92 -13.88 13.50 -5.26
CA THR A 92 -14.32 14.10 -3.99
C THR A 92 -13.58 13.50 -2.80
N VAL A 93 -13.75 14.11 -1.62
CA VAL A 93 -13.13 13.63 -0.37
C VAL A 93 -13.54 12.20 -0.05
N ASP A 94 -14.85 11.93 -0.14
CA ASP A 94 -15.39 10.60 0.11
C ASP A 94 -14.85 9.57 -0.89
N GLU A 95 -14.73 9.95 -2.17
CA GLU A 95 -14.17 9.07 -3.20
C GLU A 95 -12.68 8.77 -2.98
N ILE A 96 -11.89 9.75 -2.52
CA ILE A 96 -10.48 9.54 -2.17
C ILE A 96 -10.36 8.61 -0.97
N VAL A 97 -11.17 8.83 0.08
CA VAL A 97 -11.17 7.99 1.29
C VAL A 97 -11.62 6.56 0.98
N ASP A 98 -12.63 6.38 0.14
CA ASP A 98 -13.09 5.03 -0.25
C ASP A 98 -12.10 4.32 -1.18
N ALA A 99 -11.43 5.07 -2.07
CA ALA A 99 -10.32 4.53 -2.86
C ALA A 99 -9.17 4.09 -1.94
N ALA A 100 -8.78 4.92 -0.98
CA ALA A 100 -7.75 4.60 0.02
C ALA A 100 -8.08 3.33 0.79
N ARG A 101 -9.28 3.22 1.37
CA ARG A 101 -9.72 2.01 2.08
C ARG A 101 -9.68 0.76 1.21
N THR A 102 -9.98 0.90 -0.07
CA THR A 102 -9.92 -0.21 -1.02
C THR A 102 -8.47 -0.66 -1.25
N ILE A 103 -7.54 0.29 -1.34
CA ILE A 103 -6.10 0.06 -1.45
C ILE A 103 -5.55 -0.59 -0.17
N ASP A 104 -5.91 -0.08 1.01
CA ASP A 104 -5.43 -0.61 2.29
C ASP A 104 -5.85 -2.07 2.45
N ARG A 105 -7.13 -2.39 2.16
CA ARG A 105 -7.63 -3.78 2.21
C ARG A 105 -6.90 -4.68 1.23
N CYS A 106 -6.61 -4.17 0.05
CA CYS A 106 -5.80 -4.81 -0.96
C CYS A 106 -4.41 -5.20 -0.42
N PHE A 107 -3.72 -4.25 0.22
CA PHE A 107 -2.41 -4.48 0.83
C PHE A 107 -2.47 -5.40 2.03
N VAL A 108 -3.45 -5.25 2.91
CA VAL A 108 -3.70 -6.14 4.06
C VAL A 108 -3.85 -7.58 3.59
N ASP A 109 -4.67 -7.83 2.56
CA ASP A 109 -4.88 -9.18 2.03
C ASP A 109 -3.65 -9.73 1.29
N LEU A 110 -2.92 -8.87 0.58
CA LEU A 110 -1.65 -9.20 -0.05
C LEU A 110 -0.62 -9.62 1.01
N TYR A 111 -0.33 -8.76 1.98
CA TYR A 111 0.69 -9.00 3.00
C TYR A 111 0.34 -10.17 3.90
N ARG A 112 -0.94 -10.36 4.24
CA ARG A 112 -1.37 -11.57 4.97
C ARG A 112 -1.04 -12.84 4.20
N GLN A 113 -1.41 -12.92 2.92
CA GLN A 113 -1.15 -14.11 2.11
C GLN A 113 0.35 -14.33 1.87
N MET A 114 1.12 -13.26 1.74
CA MET A 114 2.56 -13.33 1.58
C MET A 114 3.25 -13.78 2.87
N ALA A 115 2.78 -13.35 4.05
CA ALA A 115 3.26 -13.84 5.34
C ALA A 115 2.93 -15.33 5.58
N GLU A 116 1.79 -15.81 5.10
CA GLU A 116 1.38 -17.22 5.19
C GLU A 116 2.22 -18.11 4.27
N LYS A 117 2.55 -17.63 3.07
CA LYS A 117 3.30 -18.36 2.05
C LYS A 117 4.81 -18.11 2.12
N ALA A 118 5.27 -17.30 3.07
CA ALA A 118 6.67 -16.92 3.22
C ALA A 118 7.56 -18.16 3.41
N PRO A 119 8.66 -18.29 2.62
CA PRO A 119 9.54 -19.45 2.68
C PRO A 119 10.46 -19.45 3.91
N THR A 120 10.67 -18.29 4.53
CA THR A 120 11.56 -18.12 5.69
C THR A 120 10.90 -17.28 6.79
N PRO A 121 11.32 -17.45 8.06
CA PRO A 121 10.84 -16.63 9.18
C PRO A 121 11.07 -15.12 8.96
N GLU A 122 12.21 -14.74 8.40
CA GLU A 122 12.58 -13.34 8.16
C GLU A 122 11.62 -12.69 7.16
N THR A 123 11.28 -13.42 6.09
CA THR A 123 10.31 -12.96 5.09
C THR A 123 8.90 -12.86 5.68
N LYS A 124 8.54 -13.79 6.56
CA LYS A 124 7.26 -13.78 7.27
C LYS A 124 7.14 -12.58 8.19
N ASP A 125 8.19 -12.28 8.95
CA ASP A 125 8.19 -11.17 9.90
C ASP A 125 8.16 -9.80 9.20
N LEU A 126 8.79 -9.67 8.03
CA LEU A 126 8.59 -8.48 7.18
C LEU A 126 7.11 -8.27 6.85
N PHE A 127 6.46 -9.27 6.24
CA PHE A 127 5.09 -9.11 5.79
C PHE A 127 4.11 -8.92 6.95
N LYS A 128 4.41 -9.50 8.12
CA LYS A 128 3.67 -9.18 9.34
C LYS A 128 3.85 -7.74 9.77
N LYS A 129 5.09 -7.21 9.74
CA LYS A 129 5.36 -5.82 10.09
C LYS A 129 4.63 -4.86 9.13
N LEU A 130 4.66 -5.13 7.83
CA LEU A 130 3.92 -4.35 6.84
C LEU A 130 2.42 -4.44 7.07
N LEU A 131 1.89 -5.63 7.34
CA LEU A 131 0.49 -5.83 7.70
C LEU A 131 0.08 -5.05 8.96
N GLU A 132 0.93 -5.02 9.98
CA GLU A 132 0.68 -4.23 11.20
C GLU A 132 0.71 -2.72 10.94
N MET A 133 1.53 -2.25 9.99
CA MET A 133 1.59 -0.85 9.60
C MET A 133 0.32 -0.43 8.87
N GLU A 134 -0.10 -1.19 7.86
CA GLU A 134 -1.35 -0.99 7.11
C GLU A 134 -2.58 -0.97 8.02
N GLN A 135 -2.67 -1.92 8.96
CA GLN A 135 -3.80 -1.99 9.89
C GLN A 135 -3.88 -0.81 10.87
N ARG A 136 -2.73 -0.20 11.21
CA ARG A 136 -2.71 1.00 12.04
C ARG A 136 -3.13 2.23 11.24
N GLU A 137 -2.78 2.27 9.96
CA GLU A 137 -3.13 3.37 9.06
C GLU A 137 -4.63 3.43 8.79
N GLU A 138 -5.28 2.29 8.55
CA GLU A 138 -6.73 2.23 8.32
C GLU A 138 -7.48 2.94 9.47
N VAL A 139 -7.06 2.73 10.72
CA VAL A 139 -7.65 3.39 11.90
C VAL A 139 -7.42 4.90 11.91
N LEU A 140 -6.22 5.37 11.54
CA LEU A 140 -5.86 6.79 11.54
C LEU A 140 -6.54 7.56 10.39
N CYS A 141 -6.54 6.97 9.19
CA CYS A 141 -7.26 7.49 8.02
C CYS A 141 -8.76 7.60 8.30
N LEU A 142 -9.37 6.56 8.87
CA LEU A 142 -10.79 6.56 9.25
C LEU A 142 -11.13 7.63 10.30
N SER A 143 -10.30 7.76 11.35
CA SER A 143 -10.51 8.77 12.39
C SER A 143 -10.44 10.19 11.84
N ASN A 144 -9.46 10.46 10.95
CA ASN A 144 -9.34 11.76 10.31
C ASN A 144 -10.50 12.01 9.34
N ALA A 145 -10.87 11.02 8.53
CA ALA A 145 -12.02 11.10 7.61
C ALA A 145 -13.34 11.40 8.35
N LEU A 146 -13.61 10.75 9.47
CA LEU A 146 -14.81 11.00 10.29
C LEU A 146 -14.82 12.43 10.86
N SER A 147 -13.66 12.94 11.28
CA SER A 147 -13.54 14.33 11.74
C SER A 147 -13.81 15.37 10.64
N PHE A 148 -13.70 14.98 9.37
CA PHE A 148 -14.07 15.82 8.22
C PHE A 148 -15.57 15.79 7.92
N ILE A 149 -16.24 14.65 8.13
CA ILE A 149 -17.68 14.46 7.84
C ILE A 149 -18.58 15.10 8.91
N GLU A 150 -18.16 15.16 10.18
CA GLU A 150 -19.00 15.67 11.28
C GLU A 150 -19.07 17.21 11.39
N GLN A 151 -18.46 17.96 10.46
CA GLN A 151 -18.38 19.44 10.53
C GLN A 151 -18.98 20.20 9.33
N ASP A 152 -19.67 19.53 8.42
CA ASP A 152 -20.51 20.16 7.37
C ASP A 152 -22.01 19.92 7.66
#